data_AF-A0A382SG13-F1
#
_entry.id   AF-A0A382SG13-F1
#
_cell.length_a   1.000
_cell.length_b   1.000
_cell.length_c   1.000
_cell.angle_alpha   90.00
_cell.angle_beta   90.00
_cell.angle_gamma   90.00
#
_symmetry.space_group_name_H-M   'P 1'
#
loop_
_entity.id
_entity.type
_entity.pdbx_description
1 polymer ?
#
loop_
_entity_poly.entity_id
_entity_poly.type
_entity_poly.pdbx_seq_one_letter_code
_entity_poly.pdbx_strand_id
1 'polypeptide(L)'
;MAELVRVLRPDGWGLIQVPVWSEDPTFEDASITDPSERERVYGQDDHVRLYGPDVVDRLRSVGLTVDVIPAAQFLSTQECERHAIDPAEEIFHCRRQG
;
A
#
# COMPACT_ATOMS: atom_id res chain seq x y z
N MET A 1 4.94 2.96 -9.03
CA MET A 1 5.54 1.83 -8.27
C MET A 1 6.97 1.50 -8.69
N ALA A 2 7.39 1.70 -9.95
CA ALA A 2 8.70 1.29 -10.46
C ALA A 2 9.91 1.78 -9.64
N GLU A 3 9.77 2.93 -8.99
CA GLU A 3 10.81 3.49 -8.14
C GLU A 3 11.18 2.58 -6.96
N LEU A 4 10.22 1.82 -6.42
CA LEU A 4 10.48 0.81 -5.37
C LEU A 4 11.46 -0.25 -5.85
N VAL A 5 11.31 -0.71 -7.09
CA VAL A 5 12.21 -1.71 -7.68
C VAL A 5 13.59 -1.12 -7.93
N ARG A 6 13.66 0.14 -8.37
CA ARG A 6 14.92 0.86 -8.62
C ARG A 6 15.76 0.99 -7.34
N VAL A 7 15.13 1.30 -6.21
CA VAL A 7 15.83 1.53 -4.93
C VAL A 7 16.15 0.25 -4.17
N LEU A 8 15.37 -0.81 -4.34
CA LEU A 8 15.68 -2.11 -3.76
C LEU A 8 16.95 -2.70 -4.41
N ARG A 9 17.87 -3.21 -3.59
CA ARG A 9 18.99 -4.02 -4.08
C ARG A 9 18.50 -5.30 -4.78
N PRO A 10 19.32 -5.94 -5.63
CA PRO A 10 19.02 -7.31 -6.10
C PRO A 10 18.72 -8.24 -4.91
N ASP A 11 17.68 -9.07 -5.05
CA ASP A 11 17.12 -9.93 -4.00
C ASP A 11 16.71 -9.20 -2.70
N GLY A 12 16.55 -7.87 -2.80
CA GLY A 12 16.06 -7.02 -1.73
C GLY A 12 14.55 -7.13 -1.54
N TRP A 13 14.10 -6.76 -0.35
CA TRP A 13 12.68 -6.78 0.01
C TRP A 13 12.29 -5.57 0.84
N GLY A 14 10.98 -5.30 0.91
CA GLY A 14 10.38 -4.26 1.72
C GLY A 14 8.97 -4.63 2.14
N LEU A 15 8.50 -4.01 3.23
CA LEU A 15 7.11 -4.08 3.65
C LEU A 15 6.42 -2.79 3.24
N ILE A 16 5.24 -2.93 2.62
CA ILE A 16 4.43 -1.80 2.20
C ILE A 16 3.07 -1.92 2.88
N GLN A 17 2.63 -0.82 3.47
CA GLN A 17 1.30 -0.65 4.02
C GLN A 17 0.73 0.66 3.47
N VAL A 18 -0.51 0.61 2.99
CA VAL A 18 -1.28 1.79 2.58
C VAL A 18 -2.74 1.57 2.97
N PRO A 19 -3.48 2.61 3.37
CA PRO A 19 -4.91 2.49 3.54
C PRO A 19 -5.59 2.18 2.21
N VAL A 20 -6.47 1.17 2.20
CA VAL A 20 -7.35 0.84 1.07
C VAL A 20 -8.72 1.45 1.37
N TRP A 21 -9.15 2.40 0.54
CA TRP A 21 -10.27 3.31 0.86
C TRP A 21 -11.63 2.86 0.33
N SER A 22 -11.66 2.03 -0.72
CA SER A 22 -12.87 1.63 -1.42
C SER A 22 -12.77 0.19 -1.91
N GLU A 23 -13.91 -0.41 -2.26
CA GLU A 23 -13.94 -1.66 -3.05
C GLU A 23 -13.61 -1.41 -4.53
N ASP A 24 -13.71 -0.16 -4.98
CA ASP A 24 -13.32 0.26 -6.33
C ASP A 24 -11.79 0.26 -6.51
N PRO A 25 -11.28 0.06 -7.74
CA PRO A 25 -9.86 0.20 -8.07
C PRO A 25 -9.30 1.59 -7.70
N THR A 26 -7.97 1.64 -7.55
CA THR A 26 -7.20 2.84 -7.19
C THR A 26 -7.60 4.02 -8.08
N PHE A 27 -8.07 5.08 -7.44
CA PHE A 27 -8.40 6.33 -8.11
C PHE A 27 -7.23 7.31 -8.03
N GLU A 28 -6.72 7.76 -9.17
CA GLU A 28 -5.68 8.78 -9.28
C GLU A 28 -5.90 9.64 -10.53
N ASP A 29 -5.72 10.96 -10.40
CA ASP A 29 -5.82 11.93 -11.49
C ASP A 29 -4.72 12.99 -11.34
N ALA A 30 -3.71 12.90 -12.19
CA ALA A 30 -2.55 13.80 -12.15
C ALA A 30 -2.90 15.25 -12.53
N SER A 31 -4.08 15.52 -13.09
CA SER A 31 -4.54 16.88 -13.38
C SER A 31 -5.03 17.63 -12.13
N ILE A 32 -5.32 16.92 -11.03
CA ILE A 32 -5.72 17.51 -9.75
C ILE A 32 -4.47 17.98 -8.98
N THR A 33 -4.07 19.22 -9.25
CA THR A 33 -2.88 19.83 -8.64
C THR A 33 -3.19 20.83 -7.53
N ASP A 34 -4.42 21.35 -7.46
CA ASP A 34 -4.82 22.30 -6.43
C ASP A 34 -4.96 21.58 -5.07
N PRO A 35 -4.30 22.05 -3.99
CA PRO A 35 -4.38 21.42 -2.67
C PRO A 35 -5.81 21.30 -2.10
N SER A 36 -6.66 22.31 -2.34
CA SER A 36 -8.06 22.27 -1.87
C SER A 36 -8.89 21.24 -2.62
N GLU A 37 -8.62 21.06 -3.92
CA GLU A 37 -9.26 19.99 -4.71
C GLU A 37 -8.73 18.61 -4.31
N ARG A 38 -7.45 18.48 -3.94
CA ARG A 38 -6.91 17.22 -3.39
C ARG A 38 -7.54 16.87 -2.06
N GLU A 39 -7.70 17.83 -1.15
CA GLU A 39 -8.41 17.59 0.10
C GLU A 39 -9.86 17.15 -0.14
N ARG A 40 -10.57 17.82 -1.07
CA ARG A 40 -11.93 17.47 -1.45
C ARG A 40 -12.06 16.06 -2.04
N VAL A 41 -11.08 15.63 -2.83
CA VAL A 41 -11.16 14.39 -3.63
C VAL A 41 -10.48 13.20 -2.94
N TYR A 42 -9.33 13.43 -2.31
CA TYR A 42 -8.48 12.41 -1.68
C TYR A 42 -8.46 12.47 -0.15
N GLY A 43 -9.21 13.41 0.45
CA GLY A 43 -9.33 13.58 1.90
C GLY A 43 -8.16 14.28 2.59
N GLN A 44 -7.09 14.62 1.85
CA GLN A 44 -5.93 15.35 2.34
C GLN A 44 -5.29 16.16 1.21
N ASP A 45 -4.72 17.32 1.51
CA ASP A 45 -4.23 18.30 0.53
C ASP A 45 -2.97 17.86 -0.24
N ASP A 46 -2.18 16.96 0.34
CA ASP A 46 -0.96 16.40 -0.23
C ASP A 46 -1.17 14.98 -0.84
N HIS A 47 -2.34 14.38 -0.66
CA HIS A 47 -2.66 13.11 -1.29
C HIS A 47 -2.80 13.28 -2.81
N VAL A 48 -2.43 12.22 -3.54
CA VAL A 48 -2.49 12.19 -5.02
C VAL A 48 -3.26 11.00 -5.57
N ARG A 49 -3.78 10.13 -4.68
CA ARG A 49 -4.54 8.93 -5.02
C ARG A 49 -5.25 8.37 -3.80
N LEU A 50 -6.31 7.59 -4.05
CA LEU A 50 -6.93 6.69 -3.09
C LEU A 50 -6.69 5.26 -3.57
N TYR A 51 -6.00 4.46 -2.76
CA TYR A 51 -5.75 3.07 -3.14
C TYR A 51 -7.01 2.23 -3.00
N GLY A 52 -7.23 1.40 -4.02
CA GLY A 52 -8.21 0.32 -4.04
C GLY A 52 -7.56 -1.05 -3.85
N PRO A 53 -8.34 -2.14 -3.95
CA PRO A 53 -7.84 -3.51 -3.79
C PRO A 53 -6.81 -3.91 -4.87
N ASP A 54 -6.75 -3.17 -5.97
CA ASP A 54 -5.78 -3.35 -7.07
C ASP A 54 -4.34 -2.95 -6.71
N VAL A 55 -4.10 -2.41 -5.51
CA VAL A 55 -2.74 -2.03 -5.06
C VAL A 55 -1.74 -3.19 -5.18
N VAL A 56 -2.18 -4.42 -4.89
CA VAL A 56 -1.33 -5.61 -5.00
C VAL A 56 -0.91 -5.86 -6.45
N ASP A 57 -1.85 -5.72 -7.40
CA ASP A 57 -1.57 -5.88 -8.82
C ASP A 57 -0.70 -4.74 -9.36
N ARG A 58 -0.90 -3.52 -8.86
CA ARG A 58 -0.03 -2.36 -9.18
C ARG A 58 1.42 -2.60 -8.72
N LEU A 59 1.63 -3.21 -7.56
CA LEU A 59 2.97 -3.60 -7.09
C LEU A 59 3.57 -4.72 -7.94
N ARG A 60 2.79 -5.74 -8.27
CA ARG A 60 3.22 -6.85 -9.14
C ARG A 60 3.57 -6.38 -10.55
N SER A 61 2.83 -5.41 -11.09
CA SER A 61 3.02 -4.91 -12.47
C SER A 61 4.41 -4.32 -12.74
N VAL A 62 5.14 -3.92 -11.70
CA VAL A 62 6.51 -3.40 -11.83
C VAL A 62 7.59 -4.46 -11.59
N GLY A 63 7.22 -5.73 -11.43
CA GLY A 63 8.15 -6.84 -11.28
C GLY A 63 8.46 -7.23 -9.83
N LEU A 64 7.67 -6.76 -8.85
CA LEU A 64 7.76 -7.23 -7.47
C LEU A 64 6.97 -8.54 -7.31
N THR A 65 7.55 -9.49 -6.59
CA THR A 65 6.78 -10.58 -5.98
C THR A 65 6.13 -10.05 -4.71
N VAL A 66 4.82 -10.26 -4.53
CA VAL A 66 4.07 -9.72 -3.38
C VAL A 66 3.32 -10.84 -2.67
N ASP A 67 3.67 -11.05 -1.41
CA ASP A 67 2.88 -11.85 -0.46
C ASP A 67 2.00 -10.92 0.36
N VAL A 68 0.72 -11.23 0.47
CA VAL A 68 -0.23 -10.52 1.34
C VAL A 68 -0.30 -11.26 2.66
N ILE A 69 0.09 -10.61 3.75
CA ILE A 69 0.26 -11.23 5.06
C ILE A 69 -0.66 -10.50 6.04
N PRO A 70 -1.72 -11.15 6.57
CA PRO A 70 -2.54 -10.58 7.62
C PRO A 70 -1.73 -10.37 8.91
N ALA A 71 -1.99 -9.30 9.64
CA ALA A 71 -1.33 -8.99 10.90
C ALA A 71 -1.35 -10.16 11.90
N ALA A 72 -2.47 -10.89 11.98
CA ALA A 72 -2.64 -12.06 12.83
C ALA A 72 -1.64 -13.21 12.56
N GLN A 73 -0.96 -13.23 11.41
CA GLN A 73 0.02 -14.26 11.09
C GLN A 73 1.36 -14.06 11.82
N PHE A 74 1.65 -12.85 12.28
CA PHE A 74 2.92 -12.53 12.96
C PHE A 74 2.76 -11.70 14.24
N LEU A 75 1.55 -11.25 14.57
CA LEU A 75 1.20 -10.66 15.86
C LEU A 75 0.21 -11.55 16.62
N SER A 76 0.40 -11.64 17.93
CA SER A 76 -0.58 -12.23 18.84
C SER A 76 -1.80 -11.31 19.02
N THR A 77 -2.93 -11.87 19.45
CA THR A 77 -4.12 -11.08 19.80
C THR A 77 -3.82 -9.98 20.82
N GLN A 78 -2.97 -10.26 21.81
CA GLN A 78 -2.57 -9.29 22.83
C GLN A 78 -1.75 -8.13 22.23
N GLU A 79 -0.88 -8.41 21.25
CA GLU A 79 -0.13 -7.36 20.54
C GLU A 79 -1.06 -6.51 19.66
N CYS A 80 -1.99 -7.13 18.93
CA CYS A 80 -2.99 -6.40 18.15
C CYS A 80 -3.83 -5.47 19.03
N GLU A 81 -4.33 -5.96 20.18
CA GLU A 81 -5.08 -5.13 21.14
C GLU A 81 -4.25 -4.00 21.71
N ARG A 82 -3.00 -4.29 22.12
CA ARG A 82 -2.09 -3.30 22.69
C ARG A 82 -1.75 -2.18 21.71
N HIS A 83 -1.65 -2.50 20.42
CA HIS A 83 -1.24 -1.58 19.37
C HIS A 83 -2.39 -1.05 18.51
N ALA A 84 -3.63 -1.45 18.81
CA ALA A 84 -4.82 -1.14 18.02
C ALA A 84 -4.69 -1.50 16.52
N ILE A 85 -4.06 -2.64 16.25
CA ILE A 85 -3.89 -3.18 14.90
C ILE A 85 -5.05 -4.15 14.62
N ASP A 86 -5.72 -3.99 13.48
CA ASP A 86 -6.71 -4.96 13.03
C ASP A 86 -5.99 -6.28 12.71
N PRO A 87 -6.35 -7.42 13.32
CA PRO A 87 -5.76 -8.72 12.98
C PRO A 87 -5.87 -9.08 11.49
N ALA A 88 -6.85 -8.53 10.78
CA ALA A 88 -7.03 -8.68 9.34
C ALA A 88 -6.27 -7.63 8.50
N GLU A 89 -5.58 -6.67 9.12
CA GLU A 89 -4.78 -5.68 8.40
C GLU A 89 -3.74 -6.37 7.52
N GLU A 90 -3.75 -6.03 6.24
CA GLU A 90 -2.88 -6.64 5.25
C GLU A 90 -1.53 -5.92 5.17
N ILE A 91 -0.44 -6.67 5.28
CA ILE A 91 0.91 -6.19 4.99
C ILE A 91 1.39 -6.80 3.67
N PHE A 92 1.87 -5.93 2.77
CA PHE A 92 2.40 -6.36 1.48
C PHE A 92 3.91 -6.57 1.59
N HIS A 93 4.32 -7.84 1.70
CA HIS A 93 5.73 -8.22 1.66
C HIS A 93 6.20 -8.29 0.21
N CYS A 94 6.96 -7.28 -0.20
CA CYS A 94 7.40 -7.07 -1.57
C CYS A 94 8.86 -7.49 -1.74
N ARG A 95 9.14 -8.32 -2.74
CA ARG A 95 10.48 -8.83 -3.05
C ARG A 95 10.85 -8.53 -4.50
N ARG A 96 12.03 -7.96 -4.72
CA ARG A 96 12.62 -7.81 -6.05
C ARG A 96 13.34 -9.11 -6.38
N GLN A 97 13.00 -9.75 -7.49
CA GLN A 97 13.80 -10.87 -8.01
C GLN A 97 14.99 -10.32 -8.81
N GLY A 98 16.17 -10.94 -8.60
CA GLY A 98 17.43 -10.59 -9.26
C GLY A 98 17.43 -10.86 -10.76
#